data_AF-A0A961BND6-F1
#
_entry.id   AF-A0A961BND6-F1
#
_cell.length_a   1.000
_cell.length_b   1.000
_cell.length_c   1.000
_cell.angle_alpha   90.00
_cell.angle_beta   90.00
_cell.angle_gamma   90.00
#
_symmetry.space_group_name_H-M   'P 1'
#
loop_
_entity.id
_entity.type
_entity.pdbx_description
1 polymer ?
#
loop_
_entity_poly.entity_id
_entity_poly.type
_entity_poly.pdbx_seq_one_letter_code
_entity_poly.pdbx_strand_id
1 'polypeptide(L)'
;FLDDVEASMTDDGIYVINVIDHQPAHFVRSQLKTMADVFDHVAVVAPPDYLSGSRGGNWVLVGSNHPIDSDAVAVRVPGTEVVLVDAAALAWAQPGIVLRDEYAPTDQLLSRP
;
A
#
# COMPACT_ATOMS: atom_id res chain seq x y z
N PHE A 1 -7.96 -11.70 -6.41
CA PHE A 1 -7.71 -10.36 -6.98
C PHE A 1 -6.21 -10.09 -7.12
N LEU A 2 -5.43 -9.87 -6.04
CA LEU A 2 -4.01 -9.57 -6.22
C LEU A 2 -3.23 -10.73 -6.84
N ASP A 3 -3.57 -11.98 -6.51
CA ASP A 3 -3.01 -13.16 -7.19
C ASP A 3 -3.30 -13.14 -8.70
N ASP A 4 -4.51 -12.70 -9.11
CA ASP A 4 -4.88 -12.60 -10.53
C ASP A 4 -4.14 -11.46 -11.24
N VAL A 5 -3.89 -10.35 -10.52
CA VAL A 5 -3.08 -9.23 -11.01
C VAL A 5 -1.65 -9.70 -11.22
N GLU A 6 -1.03 -10.31 -10.21
CA GLU A 6 0.35 -10.82 -10.27
C GLU A 6 0.53 -11.83 -11.41
N ALA A 7 -0.39 -12.79 -11.56
CA ALA A 7 -0.36 -13.76 -12.64
C ALA A 7 -0.52 -13.16 -14.06
N SER A 8 -1.01 -11.91 -14.17
CA SER A 8 -1.17 -11.20 -15.44
C SER A 8 0.01 -10.30 -15.80
N MET A 9 0.95 -10.12 -14.89
CA MET A 9 2.10 -9.23 -15.04
C MET A 9 3.25 -9.92 -15.79
N THR A 10 4.12 -9.11 -16.40
CA THR A 10 5.45 -9.58 -16.82
C THR A 10 6.32 -9.80 -15.59
N ASP A 11 7.43 -10.52 -15.75
CA ASP A 11 8.38 -10.76 -14.67
C ASP A 11 8.79 -9.44 -13.99
N ASP A 12 9.08 -8.39 -14.78
CA ASP A 12 9.46 -7.04 -14.33
C ASP A 12 8.27 -6.09 -14.05
N GLY A 13 7.06 -6.64 -13.93
CA GLY A 13 5.85 -5.86 -13.72
C GLY A 13 5.83 -5.08 -12.40
N ILE A 14 5.15 -3.93 -12.41
CA ILE A 14 4.91 -3.11 -11.21
C ILE A 14 3.42 -2.84 -11.06
N TYR A 15 2.85 -3.26 -9.94
CA TYR A 15 1.50 -2.92 -9.54
C TYR A 15 1.52 -1.65 -8.67
N VAL A 16 0.74 -0.64 -9.07
CA VAL A 16 0.66 0.65 -8.35
C VAL A 16 -0.80 0.99 -8.08
N ILE A 17 -1.11 1.34 -6.84
CA ILE A 17 -2.43 1.84 -6.46
C ILE A 17 -2.35 3.13 -5.67
N ASN A 18 -3.31 4.00 -5.93
CA ASN A 18 -3.60 5.13 -5.06
C ASN A 18 -4.72 4.74 -4.09
N VAL A 19 -4.45 4.85 -2.79
CA VAL A 19 -5.40 4.55 -1.72
C VAL A 19 -5.69 5.85 -0.98
N ILE A 20 -6.96 6.18 -0.82
CA ILE A 20 -7.38 7.30 0.02
C ILE A 20 -7.72 6.75 1.40
N ASP A 21 -6.98 7.15 2.42
CA ASP A 21 -7.23 6.76 3.81
C ASP A 21 -6.75 7.84 4.78
N HIS A 22 -7.44 7.94 5.91
CA HIS A 22 -7.17 8.93 6.95
C HIS A 22 -6.80 8.24 8.27
N GLN A 23 -6.25 8.99 9.22
CA GLN A 23 -5.89 8.42 10.52
C GLN A 23 -7.05 7.61 11.13
N PRO A 24 -6.77 6.42 11.70
CA PRO A 24 -5.44 5.86 12.00
C PRO A 24 -4.80 5.04 10.85
N ALA A 25 -5.27 5.20 9.61
CA ALA A 25 -4.70 4.59 8.41
C ALA A 25 -4.79 3.05 8.42
N HIS A 26 -5.84 2.48 9.02
CA HIS A 26 -6.03 1.03 9.13
C HIS A 26 -6.17 0.36 7.76
N PHE A 27 -6.82 1.03 6.81
CA PHE A 27 -7.11 0.44 5.51
C PHE A 27 -5.84 0.38 4.66
N VAL A 28 -5.09 1.48 4.54
CA VAL A 28 -3.82 1.48 3.78
C VAL A 28 -2.79 0.52 4.39
N ARG A 29 -2.73 0.41 5.72
CA ARG A 29 -1.87 -0.57 6.42
C ARG A 29 -2.23 -2.01 6.05
N SER A 30 -3.53 -2.31 5.98
CA SER A 30 -4.03 -3.64 5.62
C SER A 30 -3.86 -3.94 4.14
N GLN A 31 -4.06 -2.95 3.26
CA GLN A 31 -3.76 -3.06 1.82
C GLN A 31 -2.28 -3.40 1.60
N LEU A 32 -1.36 -2.66 2.22
CA LEU A 32 0.07 -2.90 2.11
C LEU A 32 0.46 -4.30 2.62
N LYS A 33 -0.12 -4.75 3.73
CA LYS A 33 0.10 -6.11 4.24
C LYS A 33 -0.44 -7.19 3.30
N THR A 34 -1.59 -6.93 2.66
CA THR A 34 -2.19 -7.85 1.68
C THR A 34 -1.33 -7.92 0.41
N MET A 35 -0.77 -6.80 -0.03
CA MET A 35 0.17 -6.78 -1.15
C MET A 35 1.43 -7.60 -0.86
N ALA A 36 1.93 -7.56 0.38
CA ALA A 36 3.10 -8.32 0.80
C ALA A 36 2.88 -9.83 0.96
N ASP A 37 1.63 -10.30 0.94
CA ASP A 37 1.31 -11.73 0.86
C ASP A 37 1.44 -12.26 -0.59
N VAL A 38 1.51 -11.37 -1.59
CA VAL A 38 1.52 -11.71 -3.03
C VAL A 38 2.81 -11.30 -3.72
N PHE A 39 3.33 -10.10 -3.45
CA PHE A 39 4.53 -9.56 -4.08
C PHE A 39 5.75 -9.71 -3.17
N ASP A 40 6.91 -10.06 -3.74
CA ASP A 40 8.18 -10.17 -3.01
C ASP A 40 8.67 -8.82 -2.45
N HIS A 41 8.36 -7.72 -3.16
CA HIS A 41 8.73 -6.37 -2.79
C HIS A 41 7.52 -5.45 -2.73
N VAL A 42 7.44 -4.64 -1.68
CA VAL A 42 6.38 -3.66 -1.49
C VAL A 42 6.91 -2.31 -1.03
N ALA A 43 6.22 -1.24 -1.43
CA ALA A 43 6.52 0.10 -0.96
C ALA A 43 5.26 0.89 -0.63
N VAL A 44 5.44 1.87 0.26
CA VAL A 44 4.46 2.94 0.50
C VAL A 44 5.13 4.29 0.32
N VAL A 45 4.46 5.17 -0.42
CA VAL A 45 4.88 6.56 -0.64
C VAL A 45 3.82 7.47 -0.04
N ALA A 46 4.22 8.29 0.93
CA ALA A 46 3.35 9.25 1.59
C ALA A 46 4.15 10.35 2.30
N PRO A 47 3.54 11.51 2.59
CA PRO A 47 4.11 12.52 3.46
C PRO A 47 4.50 12.03 4.88
N PRO A 48 5.54 12.62 5.52
CA PRO A 48 5.93 12.26 6.89
C PRO A 48 4.82 12.42 7.94
N ASP A 49 3.96 13.43 7.77
CA ASP A 49 2.82 13.71 8.66
C ASP A 49 1.72 12.63 8.55
N TYR A 50 1.66 11.91 7.42
CA TYR A 50 0.77 10.76 7.22
C TYR A 50 1.37 9.53 7.91
N LEU A 51 2.66 9.24 7.66
CA LEU A 51 3.35 8.09 8.23
C LEU A 51 3.39 8.13 9.76
N SER A 52 3.52 9.32 10.34
CA SER A 52 3.45 9.57 11.79
C SER A 52 2.03 9.53 12.38
N GLY A 53 1.00 9.42 11.55
CA GLY A 53 -0.40 9.29 11.96
C GLY A 53 -1.10 10.60 12.33
N SER A 54 -0.52 11.76 11.99
CA SER A 54 -1.09 13.06 12.32
C SER A 54 -2.08 13.60 11.28
N ARG A 55 -2.03 13.06 10.05
CA ARG A 55 -2.90 13.39 8.91
C ARG A 55 -3.18 12.14 8.08
N GLY A 56 -3.92 12.32 6.99
CA GLY A 56 -4.03 11.35 5.91
C GLY A 56 -4.53 12.01 4.63
N GLY A 57 -4.82 11.20 3.62
CA GLY A 57 -5.08 11.65 2.27
C GLY A 57 -4.79 10.54 1.27
N ASN A 58 -4.02 10.86 0.23
CA ASN A 58 -3.61 9.91 -0.80
C ASN A 58 -2.30 9.21 -0.40
N TRP A 59 -2.31 7.90 -0.54
CA TRP A 59 -1.18 7.01 -0.32
C TRP A 59 -0.92 6.25 -1.61
N VAL A 60 0.34 6.15 -2.04
CA VAL A 60 0.69 5.28 -3.16
C VAL A 60 1.31 4.01 -2.61
N LEU A 61 0.71 2.87 -2.94
CA LEU A 61 1.27 1.56 -2.64
C LEU A 61 1.80 0.94 -3.92
N VAL A 62 2.94 0.25 -3.81
CA VAL A 62 3.63 -0.38 -4.92
C VAL A 62 3.92 -1.82 -4.56
N GLY A 63 3.69 -2.74 -5.50
CA GLY A 63 4.04 -4.16 -5.40
C GLY A 63 4.76 -4.63 -6.66
N SER A 64 5.80 -5.44 -6.49
CA SER A 64 6.54 -6.06 -7.59
C SER A 64 7.27 -7.32 -7.11
N ASN A 65 7.53 -8.25 -8.03
CA ASN A 65 8.43 -9.38 -7.79
C ASN A 65 9.91 -9.01 -8.04
N HIS A 66 10.19 -7.77 -8.47
CA HIS A 66 11.54 -7.21 -8.57
C HIS A 66 11.77 -6.12 -7.51
N PRO A 67 13.03 -5.92 -7.06
CA PRO A 67 13.35 -4.89 -6.08
C PRO A 67 12.91 -3.49 -6.51
N ILE A 68 12.25 -2.78 -5.60
CA ILE A 68 11.81 -1.40 -5.80
C ILE A 68 12.97 -0.44 -5.49
N ASP A 69 13.41 0.33 -6.49
CA ASP A 69 14.46 1.35 -6.32
C ASP A 69 13.90 2.59 -5.60
N SER A 70 13.99 2.59 -4.27
CA SER A 70 13.50 3.68 -3.43
C SER A 70 14.21 5.00 -3.70
N ASP A 71 15.50 4.97 -4.05
CA ASP A 71 16.30 6.18 -4.30
C ASP A 71 15.85 6.83 -5.62
N ALA A 72 15.62 6.02 -6.66
CA ALA A 72 15.08 6.50 -7.92
C ALA A 72 13.67 7.10 -7.78
N VAL A 73 12.83 6.55 -6.89
CA VAL A 73 11.52 7.11 -6.57
C VAL A 73 11.66 8.41 -5.76
N ALA A 74 12.50 8.41 -4.72
CA ALA A 74 12.72 9.56 -3.84
C ALA A 74 13.19 10.83 -4.58
N VAL A 75 14.00 10.67 -5.63
CA VAL A 75 14.47 11.80 -6.47
C VAL A 75 13.35 12.38 -7.35
N ARG A 76 12.28 11.62 -7.63
CA ARG A 76 11.19 12.00 -8.53
C ARG A 76 9.94 12.49 -7.81
N VAL A 77 9.74 12.07 -6.56
CA VAL A 77 8.66 12.62 -5.73
C VAL A 77 9.06 14.01 -5.26
N PRO A 78 8.10 14.92 -5.08
CA PRO A 78 8.39 16.18 -4.41
C PRO A 78 9.06 15.87 -3.06
N GLY A 79 9.95 16.75 -2.57
CA GLY A 79 10.65 16.53 -1.30
C GLY A 79 9.75 16.52 -0.05
N THR A 80 8.44 16.40 -0.24
CA THR A 80 7.39 16.30 0.77
C THR A 80 6.96 14.87 1.06
N GLU A 81 7.38 13.90 0.25
CA GLU A 81 7.00 12.49 0.35
C GLU A 81 8.18 11.62 0.77
N VAL A 82 7.89 10.58 1.54
CA VAL A 82 8.86 9.56 1.98
C VAL A 82 8.46 8.24 1.34
N VAL A 83 9.47 7.47 0.92
CA VAL A 83 9.32 6.12 0.39
C VAL A 83 9.82 5.14 1.45
N LEU A 84 8.95 4.24 1.92
CA LEU A 84 9.35 3.09 2.73
C LEU A 84 9.24 1.83 1.87
N VAL A 85 10.24 0.96 1.95
CA VAL A 85 10.28 -0.32 1.21
C VAL A 85 10.40 -1.51 2.16
N ASP A 86 9.84 -2.64 1.75
CA ASP A 86 9.98 -3.96 2.36
C ASP A 86 9.87 -3.94 3.88
N ALA A 87 10.93 -4.33 4.61
CA ALA A 87 10.90 -4.42 6.07
C ALA A 87 10.46 -3.10 6.76
N ALA A 88 10.86 -1.94 6.23
CA ALA A 88 10.44 -0.66 6.78
C ALA A 88 8.96 -0.37 6.50
N ALA A 89 8.49 -0.70 5.30
CA ALA A 89 7.09 -0.60 4.91
C ALA A 89 6.21 -1.54 5.78
N LEU A 90 6.64 -2.77 6.01
CA LEU A 90 5.94 -3.78 6.81
C LEU A 90 5.95 -3.49 8.32
N ALA A 91 7.06 -2.93 8.82
CA ALA A 91 7.11 -2.44 10.20
C ALA A 91 6.12 -1.30 10.39
N TRP A 92 6.09 -0.35 9.44
CA TRP A 92 5.08 0.71 9.45
C TRP A 92 3.67 0.15 9.26
N ALA A 93 3.46 -0.92 8.50
CA ALA A 93 2.12 -1.46 8.24
C ALA A 93 1.41 -2.05 9.48
N GLN A 94 2.11 -2.29 10.60
CA GLN A 94 1.47 -2.82 11.81
C GLN A 94 0.48 -1.82 12.43
N PRO A 95 -0.69 -2.22 12.97
CA PRO A 95 -1.18 -3.59 13.11
C PRO A 95 -2.13 -4.01 11.97
N GLY A 96 -1.87 -3.63 10.72
CA GLY A 96 -2.69 -4.02 9.56
C GLY A 96 -2.88 -5.53 9.46
N ILE A 97 -3.98 -5.94 8.83
CA ILE A 97 -4.33 -7.35 8.61
C ILE A 97 -4.31 -7.67 7.10
N VAL A 98 -4.15 -8.95 6.76
CA VAL A 98 -4.33 -9.40 5.37
C VAL A 98 -5.82 -9.40 5.07
N LEU A 99 -6.21 -8.74 3.98
CA LEU A 99 -7.58 -8.67 3.51
C LEU A 99 -7.86 -9.88 2.62
N ARG A 100 -8.94 -10.59 2.92
CA ARG A 100 -9.45 -11.71 2.11
C ARG A 100 -10.92 -11.47 1.80
N ASP A 101 -11.37 -12.04 0.69
CA ASP A 101 -12.74 -11.89 0.21
C ASP A 101 -13.78 -12.61 1.10
N GLU A 102 -13.32 -13.33 2.13
CA GLU A 102 -14.14 -13.96 3.18
C GLU A 102 -15.01 -12.96 3.98
N TYR A 103 -14.90 -11.66 3.69
CA TYR A 103 -15.74 -10.58 4.18
C TYR A 103 -16.34 -9.72 3.06
N ALA A 104 -17.00 -10.34 2.09
CA ALA A 104 -17.90 -9.63 1.17
C ALA A 104 -19.40 -9.83 1.54
N PRO A 105 -19.91 -9.30 2.67
CA PRO A 105 -21.33 -8.98 2.71
C PRO A 105 -21.50 -7.83 1.72
N THR A 106 -22.22 -8.07 0.63
CA THR A 106 -22.53 -7.09 -0.42
C THR A 106 -23.30 -5.85 0.07
N ASP A 107 -23.47 -5.68 1.39
CA ASP A 107 -24.34 -4.72 2.06
C ASP A 107 -23.62 -3.66 2.92
N GLN A 108 -22.30 -3.44 2.79
CA GLN A 108 -21.60 -2.43 3.63
C GLN A 108 -20.84 -1.34 2.88
N LEU A 109 -21.45 -0.74 1.85
CA LEU A 109 -21.04 0.58 1.32
C LEU A 109 -22.25 1.45 0.90
N LEU A 110 -23.40 1.29 1.57
CA LEU A 110 -24.61 2.11 1.37
C LEU A 110 -25.33 2.53 2.66
N SER A 111 -24.65 2.65 3.80
CA SER A 111 -25.24 3.35 4.95
C SER A 111 -24.64 4.75 5.10
N ARG A 112 -25.26 5.71 4.41
CA ARG A 112 -25.18 7.13 4.76
C ARG A 112 -26.02 7.37 6.02
N PRO A 113 -25.57 8.28 6.88
CA PRO A 113 -26.44 9.37 7.33
C PRO A 113 -26.26 10.60 6.47
#